data_AF-A0AAJ6EF50-F1
#
_entry.id   AF-A0AAJ6EF50-F1
#
_cell.length_a   1.000
_cell.length_b   1.000
_cell.length_c   1.000
_cell.angle_alpha   90.00
_cell.angle_beta   90.00
_cell.angle_gamma   90.00
#
_symmetry.space_group_name_H-M   'P 1'
#
loop_
_entity.id
_entity.type
_entity.pdbx_description
1 polymer ?
#
loop_
_entity_poly.entity_id
_entity_poly.type
_entity_poly.pdbx_seq_one_letter_code
_entity_poly.pdbx_strand_id
1 'polypeptide(L)'
;MGMPKRGRTRGWTTAIGVALSSQVLFAATAFADDDGMHHHGRRIEHVLLLSIDGFHGFDLTNCIASKLCPNLAKLAQHGTTYANASTTKPSDSFPGMLAQVTGGTPKSTGVYYDDSYDRTLFAPASASSAPCASGPGAETNNAENLDKDQHSIDGGVPASLTGSNSAMAIDPSNLPGQLTHKRCAPVWPHNFVRTNTIFQVLHHHHLRTAWSDKHPAYDIVNGNDPDSQPADGPGTNIDDFFAPEINSDLSNANVQLINSLGLHSTAPAPATDPNCPGPNCGSDFTSSIDGIESTTASRSRPSSMNSMVLTIWGRSRWVRRRSSA
;
A
#
# COMPACT_ATOMS: atom_id res chain seq x y z
N MET A 1 33.33 -83.03 23.42
CA MET A 1 32.36 -82.80 24.52
C MET A 1 32.68 -81.42 25.09
N GLY A 2 31.84 -80.39 25.11
CA GLY A 2 30.47 -80.17 24.68
C GLY A 2 30.13 -78.70 24.99
N MET A 3 29.37 -78.06 24.09
CA MET A 3 28.69 -76.75 24.16
C MET A 3 29.50 -75.44 24.32
N PRO A 4 29.40 -74.51 23.35
CA PRO A 4 29.84 -73.12 23.51
C PRO A 4 28.79 -72.23 24.20
N LYS A 5 29.30 -71.20 24.86
CA LYS A 5 28.64 -70.26 25.77
C LYS A 5 27.66 -69.29 25.06
N ARG A 6 26.60 -68.94 25.79
CA ARG A 6 25.54 -67.96 25.48
C ARG A 6 26.06 -66.68 24.83
N GLY A 7 25.52 -66.38 23.65
CA GLY A 7 25.68 -65.10 22.96
C GLY A 7 24.90 -63.98 23.63
N ARG A 8 25.57 -62.85 23.79
CA ARG A 8 25.05 -61.60 24.35
C ARG A 8 24.45 -60.77 23.21
N THR A 9 23.13 -60.76 23.08
CA THR A 9 22.42 -59.89 22.14
C THR A 9 22.43 -58.45 22.69
N ARG A 10 23.23 -57.57 22.06
CA ARG A 10 23.12 -56.12 22.24
C ARG A 10 21.97 -55.65 21.36
N GLY A 11 20.88 -55.19 21.98
CA GLY A 11 19.81 -54.48 21.29
C GLY A 11 20.37 -53.21 20.67
N TRP A 12 20.21 -53.08 19.35
CA TRP A 12 20.44 -51.84 18.64
C TRP A 12 19.19 -50.99 18.80
N THR A 13 19.20 -50.05 19.73
CA THR A 13 18.28 -48.92 19.70
C THR A 13 18.72 -48.01 18.56
N THR A 14 18.04 -48.12 17.42
CA THR A 14 18.13 -47.16 16.32
C THR A 14 17.58 -45.83 16.82
N ALA A 15 18.45 -44.96 17.32
CA ALA A 15 18.15 -43.56 17.44
C ALA A 15 18.08 -43.00 16.01
N ILE A 16 16.87 -42.83 15.49
CA ILE A 16 16.64 -41.97 14.33
C ILE A 16 16.90 -40.55 14.83
N GLY A 17 18.17 -40.14 14.74
CA GLY A 17 18.54 -38.75 14.84
C GLY A 17 17.90 -38.03 13.67
N VAL A 18 16.75 -37.40 13.88
CA VAL A 18 16.28 -36.34 12.99
C VAL A 18 17.32 -35.23 13.14
N ALA A 19 18.29 -35.22 12.24
CA ALA A 19 19.10 -34.05 12.00
C ALA A 19 18.13 -33.00 11.46
N LEU A 20 17.56 -32.20 12.36
CA LEU A 20 17.03 -30.89 12.03
C LEU A 20 18.22 -30.08 11.53
N SER A 21 18.54 -30.24 10.24
CA SER A 21 19.31 -29.26 9.51
C SER A 21 18.49 -27.99 9.60
N SER A 22 18.82 -27.16 10.57
CA SER A 22 18.48 -25.76 10.62
C SER A 22 19.17 -25.15 9.40
N GLN A 23 18.51 -25.29 8.25
CA GLN A 23 18.74 -24.40 7.14
C GLN A 23 18.21 -23.06 7.62
N VAL A 24 19.07 -22.34 8.34
CA VAL A 24 19.01 -20.91 8.39
C VAL A 24 19.13 -20.51 6.93
N LEU A 25 17.99 -20.33 6.28
CA LEU A 25 17.90 -19.50 5.10
C LEU A 25 18.32 -18.13 5.59
N PHE A 26 19.62 -17.89 5.63
CA PHE A 26 20.13 -16.54 5.51
C PHE A 26 19.51 -16.08 4.19
N ALA A 27 18.48 -15.23 4.28
CA ALA A 27 18.17 -14.36 3.16
C ALA A 27 19.52 -13.80 2.77
N ALA A 28 20.01 -14.17 1.58
CA ALA A 28 21.24 -13.61 1.07
C ALA A 28 21.02 -12.11 1.17
N THR A 29 21.72 -11.49 2.11
CA THR A 29 21.76 -10.05 2.20
C THR A 29 22.43 -9.68 0.89
N ALA A 30 21.64 -9.17 -0.05
CA ALA A 30 22.17 -8.65 -1.29
C ALA A 30 22.98 -7.42 -0.90
N PHE A 31 24.23 -7.63 -0.51
CA PHE A 31 25.17 -6.56 -0.22
C PHE A 31 25.50 -5.84 -1.52
N ALA A 32 25.75 -4.54 -1.40
CA ALA A 32 26.41 -3.77 -2.43
C ALA A 32 27.82 -4.30 -2.54
N ASP A 33 28.21 -4.77 -3.72
CA ASP A 33 29.62 -4.71 -4.07
C ASP A 33 29.98 -3.22 -4.14
N ASP A 34 30.82 -2.77 -3.23
CA ASP A 34 31.51 -1.49 -3.28
C ASP A 34 32.97 -1.74 -3.62
N ASP A 35 33.19 -2.33 -4.81
CA ASP A 35 34.48 -2.25 -5.44
C ASP A 35 34.59 -0.84 -6.02
N GLY A 36 35.34 0.01 -5.31
CA GLY A 36 35.65 1.39 -5.65
C GLY A 36 36.37 1.53 -6.99
N MET A 37 35.63 1.36 -8.08
CA MET A 37 36.10 1.59 -9.44
C MET A 37 35.14 2.54 -10.15
N HIS A 38 35.72 3.68 -10.50
CA HIS A 38 35.21 4.70 -11.39
C HIS A 38 34.57 4.12 -12.66
N HIS A 39 33.29 3.76 -12.60
CA HIS A 39 32.50 3.54 -13.79
C HIS A 39 31.61 4.76 -14.01
N HIS A 40 31.76 5.36 -15.19
CA HIS A 40 30.95 6.42 -15.77
C HIS A 40 29.47 6.00 -16.02
N GLY A 41 28.87 5.27 -15.08
CA GLY A 41 27.47 4.88 -15.12
C GLY A 41 26.59 6.08 -14.78
N ARG A 42 25.59 6.35 -15.61
CA ARG A 42 24.58 7.40 -15.36
C ARG A 42 24.03 7.26 -13.94
N ARG A 43 24.13 8.35 -13.16
CA ARG A 43 23.48 8.47 -11.86
C ARG A 43 21.95 8.37 -12.05
N ILE A 44 21.28 7.70 -11.14
CA ILE A 44 19.81 7.68 -11.09
C ILE A 44 19.34 8.99 -10.46
N GLU A 45 18.49 9.70 -11.19
CA GLU A 45 17.98 11.01 -10.78
C GLU A 45 16.55 10.93 -10.24
N HIS A 46 15.77 9.96 -10.74
CA HIS A 46 14.36 9.77 -10.38
C HIS A 46 14.04 8.30 -10.18
N VAL A 47 13.14 8.04 -9.24
CA VAL A 47 12.55 6.72 -8.98
C VAL A 47 11.05 6.86 -9.09
N LEU A 48 10.41 5.96 -9.85
CA LEU A 48 8.96 5.88 -9.99
C LEU A 48 8.49 4.53 -9.44
N LEU A 49 7.62 4.58 -8.44
CA LEU A 49 6.87 3.41 -7.99
C LEU A 49 5.51 3.42 -8.66
N LEU A 50 5.19 2.36 -9.40
CA LEU A 50 3.87 2.16 -10.00
C LEU A 50 3.24 0.92 -9.36
N SER A 51 2.23 1.15 -8.53
CA SER A 51 1.37 0.11 -7.98
C SER A 51 0.07 0.09 -8.79
N ILE A 52 -0.20 -1.01 -9.49
CA ILE A 52 -1.43 -1.18 -10.27
C ILE A 52 -2.35 -2.10 -9.47
N ASP A 53 -3.42 -1.54 -8.92
CA ASP A 53 -4.33 -2.28 -8.03
C ASP A 53 -4.93 -3.50 -8.76
N GLY A 54 -4.96 -4.64 -8.06
CA GLY A 54 -5.44 -5.91 -8.60
C GLY A 54 -4.63 -6.52 -9.76
N PHE A 55 -3.47 -5.97 -10.14
CA PHE A 55 -2.73 -6.43 -11.32
C PHE A 55 -1.86 -7.66 -11.03
N HIS A 56 -2.31 -8.82 -11.53
CA HIS A 56 -1.62 -10.09 -11.33
C HIS A 56 -0.52 -10.32 -12.36
N GLY A 57 0.42 -11.22 -12.04
CA GLY A 57 1.45 -11.64 -13.01
C GLY A 57 0.88 -12.26 -14.30
N PHE A 58 -0.29 -12.90 -14.23
CA PHE A 58 -0.96 -13.43 -15.42
C PHE A 58 -1.60 -12.31 -16.27
N ASP A 59 -2.05 -11.21 -15.65
CA ASP A 59 -2.61 -10.05 -16.35
C ASP A 59 -1.54 -9.41 -17.24
N LEU A 60 -0.31 -9.25 -16.73
CA LEU A 60 0.80 -8.79 -17.56
C LEU A 60 1.06 -9.73 -18.75
N THR A 61 1.04 -11.04 -18.51
CA THR A 61 1.28 -12.04 -19.54
C THR A 61 0.24 -11.93 -20.66
N ASN A 62 -1.04 -11.88 -20.30
CA ASN A 62 -2.15 -11.76 -21.25
C ASN A 62 -2.10 -10.42 -21.99
N CYS A 63 -1.86 -9.33 -21.27
CA CYS A 63 -1.81 -8.00 -21.82
C CYS A 63 -0.68 -7.81 -22.85
N ILE A 64 0.51 -8.40 -22.60
CA ILE A 64 1.61 -8.42 -23.56
C ILE A 64 1.26 -9.25 -24.79
N ALA A 65 0.69 -10.45 -24.60
CA ALA A 65 0.32 -11.34 -25.70
C ALA A 65 -0.73 -10.70 -26.62
N SER A 66 -1.70 -9.99 -26.04
CA SER A 66 -2.74 -9.25 -26.75
C SER A 66 -2.29 -7.88 -27.28
N LYS A 67 -1.04 -7.46 -27.01
CA LYS A 67 -0.45 -6.16 -27.41
C LYS A 67 -1.21 -4.93 -26.86
N LEU A 68 -1.86 -5.06 -25.70
CA LEU A 68 -2.69 -4.01 -25.10
C LEU A 68 -1.90 -3.06 -24.19
N CYS A 69 -0.74 -3.47 -23.67
CA CYS A 69 0.12 -2.64 -22.82
C CYS A 69 1.56 -2.53 -23.36
N PRO A 70 1.78 -1.82 -24.48
CA PRO A 70 3.11 -1.70 -25.09
C PRO A 70 4.15 -1.06 -24.15
N ASN A 71 3.74 -0.20 -23.22
CA ASN A 71 4.66 0.41 -22.24
C ASN A 71 5.08 -0.58 -21.15
N LEU A 72 4.15 -1.35 -20.58
CA LEU A 72 4.48 -2.42 -19.63
C LEU A 72 5.30 -3.53 -20.29
N ALA A 73 4.99 -3.85 -21.56
CA ALA A 73 5.79 -4.79 -22.35
C ALA A 73 7.25 -4.34 -22.49
N LYS A 74 7.49 -3.05 -22.80
CA LYS A 74 8.85 -2.47 -22.85
C LYS A 74 9.54 -2.54 -21.48
N LEU A 75 8.83 -2.22 -20.40
CA LEU A 75 9.39 -2.31 -19.04
C LEU A 75 9.77 -3.75 -18.68
N ALA A 76 8.93 -4.74 -19.02
CA ALA A 76 9.23 -6.16 -18.80
C ALA A 76 10.40 -6.67 -19.65
N GLN A 77 10.60 -6.12 -20.86
CA GLN A 77 11.70 -6.50 -21.76
C GLN A 77 13.05 -5.90 -21.35
N HIS A 78 13.06 -4.70 -20.79
CA HIS A 78 14.28 -3.99 -20.41
C HIS A 78 14.60 -4.04 -18.91
N GLY A 79 13.63 -4.41 -18.09
CA GLY A 79 13.74 -4.48 -16.63
C GLY A 79 14.04 -5.88 -16.11
N THR A 80 13.91 -6.03 -14.79
CA THR A 80 13.96 -7.32 -14.11
C THR A 80 12.56 -7.67 -13.62
N THR A 81 12.04 -8.81 -14.06
CA THR A 81 10.72 -9.29 -13.66
C THR A 81 10.83 -10.33 -12.56
N TYR A 82 10.23 -10.06 -11.40
CA TYR A 82 10.12 -11.01 -10.30
C TYR A 82 8.82 -11.81 -10.44
N ALA A 83 8.88 -12.94 -11.15
CA ALA A 83 7.70 -13.75 -11.49
C ALA A 83 7.04 -14.47 -10.30
N ASN A 84 7.68 -14.49 -9.13
CA ASN A 84 7.18 -15.14 -7.91
C ASN A 84 7.05 -14.15 -6.74
N ALA A 85 6.72 -12.90 -7.04
CA ALA A 85 6.33 -11.92 -6.04
C ALA A 85 4.89 -12.20 -5.55
N SER A 86 4.67 -12.01 -4.26
CA SER A 86 3.34 -12.12 -3.64
C SER A 86 3.18 -10.98 -2.64
N THR A 87 1.97 -10.47 -2.52
CA THR A 87 1.63 -9.37 -1.62
C THR A 87 1.49 -9.86 -0.17
N THR A 88 1.14 -8.95 0.73
CA THR A 88 0.83 -9.25 2.12
C THR A 88 -0.34 -10.22 2.27
N LYS A 89 -0.50 -10.75 3.48
CA LYS A 89 -1.72 -11.46 3.89
C LYS A 89 -2.32 -10.69 5.07
N PRO A 90 -3.52 -10.08 4.93
CA PRO A 90 -4.41 -10.15 3.77
C PRO A 90 -3.87 -9.40 2.54
N SER A 91 -4.37 -9.80 1.36
CA SER A 91 -4.03 -9.23 0.06
C SER A 91 -5.04 -8.15 -0.28
N ASP A 92 -4.78 -6.93 0.17
CA ASP A 92 -5.63 -5.75 -0.01
C ASP A 92 -4.75 -4.53 -0.34
N SER A 93 -5.36 -3.49 -0.93
CA SER A 93 -4.67 -2.27 -1.37
C SER A 93 -3.89 -1.61 -0.22
N PHE A 94 -4.49 -1.45 0.95
CA PHE A 94 -3.86 -0.75 2.09
C PHE A 94 -2.61 -1.46 2.62
N PRO A 95 -2.68 -2.72 3.12
CA PRO A 95 -1.51 -3.41 3.63
C PRO A 95 -0.49 -3.73 2.52
N GLY A 96 -0.95 -3.96 1.28
CA GLY A 96 -0.10 -4.22 0.13
C GLY A 96 0.73 -3.00 -0.28
N MET A 97 0.12 -1.81 -0.28
CA MET A 97 0.82 -0.55 -0.53
C MET A 97 1.79 -0.22 0.61
N LEU A 98 1.39 -0.39 1.88
CA LEU A 98 2.30 -0.17 3.00
C LEU A 98 3.53 -1.08 2.96
N ALA A 99 3.38 -2.32 2.52
CA ALA A 99 4.54 -3.20 2.33
C ALA A 99 5.54 -2.66 1.29
N GLN A 100 5.06 -2.01 0.22
CA GLN A 100 5.91 -1.43 -0.81
C GLN A 100 6.70 -0.22 -0.29
N VAL A 101 6.07 0.64 0.54
CA VAL A 101 6.69 1.90 1.00
C VAL A 101 7.41 1.78 2.35
N THR A 102 7.17 0.71 3.12
CA THR A 102 7.85 0.45 4.40
C THR A 102 8.79 -0.75 4.38
N GLY A 103 8.62 -1.69 3.43
CA GLY A 103 9.22 -3.02 3.50
C GLY A 103 8.66 -3.92 4.61
N GLY A 104 7.58 -3.47 5.28
CA GLY A 104 6.95 -4.13 6.40
C GLY A 104 5.84 -5.11 6.01
N THR A 105 5.33 -5.81 7.03
CA THR A 105 4.11 -6.64 6.95
C THR A 105 3.04 -6.02 7.85
N PRO A 106 1.76 -6.44 7.77
CA PRO A 106 0.73 -6.01 8.71
C PRO A 106 1.14 -6.10 10.18
N LYS A 107 1.96 -7.11 10.53
CA LYS A 107 2.49 -7.29 11.88
C LYS A 107 3.40 -6.14 12.31
N SER A 108 4.25 -5.63 11.43
CA SER A 108 5.22 -4.58 11.76
C SER A 108 4.61 -3.19 11.57
N THR A 109 3.84 -2.97 10.50
CA THR A 109 3.17 -1.70 10.24
C THR A 109 2.04 -1.45 11.23
N GLY A 110 1.49 -2.50 11.83
CA GLY A 110 0.32 -2.42 12.71
C GLY A 110 -1.00 -2.28 11.96
N VAL A 111 -0.97 -2.25 10.63
CA VAL A 111 -2.12 -2.03 9.76
C VAL A 111 -2.51 -3.34 9.10
N TYR A 112 -3.64 -3.91 9.51
CA TYR A 112 -4.14 -5.17 8.98
C TYR A 112 -5.00 -4.99 7.73
N TYR A 113 -5.79 -3.92 7.71
CA TYR A 113 -6.74 -3.55 6.65
C TYR A 113 -7.04 -2.04 6.77
N ASP A 114 -7.66 -1.42 5.76
CA ASP A 114 -8.12 -0.02 5.83
C ASP A 114 -9.21 0.16 6.91
N ASP A 115 -10.13 -0.79 7.00
CA ASP A 115 -11.08 -0.98 8.09
C ASP A 115 -10.59 -2.04 9.10
N SER A 116 -10.16 -1.57 10.27
CA SER A 116 -9.60 -2.40 11.35
C SER A 116 -10.29 -2.11 12.69
N TYR A 117 -10.06 -2.97 13.69
CA TYR A 117 -10.48 -2.69 15.07
C TYR A 117 -9.27 -2.55 15.98
N ASP A 118 -9.11 -1.38 16.62
CA ASP A 118 -8.04 -1.11 17.58
C ASP A 118 -8.59 -1.01 19.01
N ARG A 119 -8.09 -1.89 19.88
CA ARG A 119 -8.48 -1.98 21.31
C ARG A 119 -7.97 -0.82 22.17
N THR A 120 -7.12 0.02 21.63
CA THR A 120 -6.46 1.12 22.33
C THR A 120 -6.99 2.49 21.90
N LEU A 121 -7.70 2.55 20.76
CA LEU A 121 -8.29 3.76 20.21
C LEU A 121 -9.75 3.90 20.60
N PHE A 122 -10.26 5.12 20.50
CA PHE A 122 -11.60 5.51 20.85
C PHE A 122 -12.39 5.86 19.59
N ALA A 123 -13.72 5.73 19.67
CA ALA A 123 -14.59 6.09 18.57
C ALA A 123 -14.37 7.56 18.15
N PRO A 124 -14.54 7.88 16.85
CA PRO A 124 -14.47 9.24 16.37
C PRO A 124 -15.36 10.21 17.12
N ALA A 125 -14.98 11.48 17.14
CA ALA A 125 -15.77 12.53 17.80
C ALA A 125 -17.13 12.75 17.12
N SER A 126 -17.24 12.49 15.82
CA SER A 126 -18.52 12.52 15.09
C SER A 126 -19.50 11.43 15.57
N ALA A 127 -18.99 10.34 16.15
CA ALA A 127 -19.79 9.23 16.70
C ALA A 127 -20.09 9.38 18.21
N SER A 128 -19.54 10.38 18.90
CA SER A 128 -19.72 10.58 20.35
C SER A 128 -19.64 12.04 20.78
N SER A 129 -20.64 12.50 21.54
CA SER A 129 -20.62 13.83 22.17
C SER A 129 -19.60 13.95 23.32
N ALA A 130 -18.97 12.86 23.73
CA ALA A 130 -17.90 12.82 24.73
C ALA A 130 -16.75 11.91 24.25
N PRO A 131 -15.87 12.42 23.36
CA PRO A 131 -14.73 11.66 22.84
C PRO A 131 -13.83 11.13 23.97
N CYS A 132 -13.34 9.90 23.82
CA CYS A 132 -12.53 9.19 24.81
C CYS A 132 -13.19 8.94 26.19
N ALA A 133 -14.51 9.05 26.33
CA ALA A 133 -15.22 8.80 27.59
C ALA A 133 -15.73 7.37 27.76
N SER A 134 -16.23 6.74 26.69
CA SER A 134 -16.43 5.28 26.63
C SER A 134 -15.06 4.63 26.55
N GLY A 135 -14.80 3.51 27.24
CA GLY A 135 -13.50 2.85 27.21
C GLY A 135 -12.97 2.57 25.78
N PRO A 136 -11.65 2.34 25.63
CA PRO A 136 -11.04 2.13 24.33
C PRO A 136 -11.52 0.82 23.68
N GLY A 137 -11.41 0.75 22.36
CA GLY A 137 -11.97 -0.29 21.50
C GLY A 137 -12.90 0.32 20.45
N ALA A 138 -12.35 0.63 19.29
CA ALA A 138 -13.11 1.24 18.19
C ALA A 138 -12.73 0.63 16.84
N GLU A 139 -13.71 0.64 15.94
CA GLU A 139 -13.47 0.54 14.50
C GLU A 139 -12.63 1.75 14.06
N THR A 140 -11.64 1.49 13.24
CA THR A 140 -10.73 2.45 12.63
C THR A 140 -10.74 2.20 11.14
N ASN A 141 -11.58 2.97 10.46
CA ASN A 141 -11.73 2.92 9.01
C ASN A 141 -11.04 4.13 8.38
N ASN A 142 -9.97 3.87 7.62
CA ASN A 142 -9.19 4.86 6.88
C ASN A 142 -9.58 4.83 5.39
N ALA A 143 -10.80 5.28 5.09
CA ALA A 143 -11.35 5.33 3.75
C ALA A 143 -12.10 6.65 3.51
N GLU A 144 -13.05 6.67 2.58
CA GLU A 144 -13.86 7.85 2.21
C GLU A 144 -14.61 8.48 3.40
N ASN A 145 -14.87 7.69 4.45
CA ASN A 145 -15.55 8.13 5.67
C ASN A 145 -14.77 9.22 6.44
N LEU A 146 -13.48 9.40 6.14
CA LEU A 146 -12.66 10.43 6.76
C LEU A 146 -12.83 11.80 6.13
N ASP A 147 -13.38 11.89 4.93
CA ASP A 147 -13.53 13.14 4.19
C ASP A 147 -14.58 14.04 4.83
N LYS A 148 -14.44 15.36 4.63
CA LYS A 148 -15.48 16.34 4.98
C LYS A 148 -16.72 16.17 4.13
N ASP A 149 -16.53 15.78 2.87
CA ASP A 149 -17.61 15.40 1.96
C ASP A 149 -17.13 14.35 0.95
N GLN A 150 -17.41 13.09 1.26
CA GLN A 150 -17.09 11.95 0.38
C GLN A 150 -17.77 12.01 -0.99
N HIS A 151 -18.83 12.82 -1.16
CA HIS A 151 -19.54 12.96 -2.42
C HIS A 151 -18.88 13.99 -3.36
N SER A 152 -17.93 14.79 -2.86
CA SER A 152 -17.18 15.77 -3.64
C SER A 152 -15.82 15.21 -4.05
N ILE A 153 -15.42 15.40 -5.32
CA ILE A 153 -14.14 14.89 -5.85
C ILE A 153 -12.91 15.46 -5.13
N ASP A 154 -13.07 16.61 -4.48
CA ASP A 154 -12.05 17.29 -3.66
C ASP A 154 -12.16 16.97 -2.16
N GLY A 155 -12.96 15.96 -1.78
CA GLY A 155 -13.23 15.58 -0.39
C GLY A 155 -13.90 16.69 0.45
N GLY A 156 -14.51 17.67 -0.22
CA GLY A 156 -15.18 18.82 0.40
C GLY A 156 -14.29 20.05 0.60
N VAL A 157 -13.05 20.04 0.07
CA VAL A 157 -12.11 21.16 0.21
C VAL A 157 -11.46 21.49 -1.14
N PRO A 158 -11.81 22.60 -1.81
CA PRO A 158 -11.26 22.93 -3.14
C PRO A 158 -9.73 23.02 -3.22
N ALA A 159 -9.07 23.35 -2.11
CA ALA A 159 -7.61 23.39 -2.04
C ALA A 159 -6.95 22.00 -2.19
N SER A 160 -7.68 20.91 -1.91
CA SER A 160 -7.15 19.53 -1.92
C SER A 160 -6.72 19.05 -3.31
N LEU A 161 -7.25 19.65 -4.39
CA LEU A 161 -6.92 19.30 -5.78
C LEU A 161 -6.07 20.35 -6.51
N THR A 162 -5.75 21.48 -5.89
CA THR A 162 -5.07 22.63 -6.54
C THR A 162 -3.60 22.77 -6.16
N GLY A 163 -2.94 21.64 -5.87
CA GLY A 163 -1.51 21.59 -5.52
C GLY A 163 -1.21 21.82 -4.03
N SER A 164 -2.24 21.79 -3.18
CA SER A 164 -2.06 21.60 -1.74
C SER A 164 -2.16 20.11 -1.40
N ASN A 165 -1.80 19.73 -0.19
CA ASN A 165 -1.94 18.37 0.30
C ASN A 165 -3.42 17.94 0.37
N SER A 166 -3.80 16.91 -0.38
CA SER A 166 -5.20 16.43 -0.41
C SER A 166 -5.73 15.97 0.95
N ALA A 167 -4.87 15.55 1.88
CA ALA A 167 -5.27 15.16 3.23
C ALA A 167 -5.88 16.31 4.06
N MET A 168 -5.81 17.57 3.62
CA MET A 168 -6.59 18.67 4.21
C MET A 168 -8.12 18.49 4.09
N ALA A 169 -8.57 17.62 3.19
CA ALA A 169 -9.96 17.24 3.05
C ALA A 169 -10.46 16.32 4.19
N ILE A 170 -9.56 15.71 4.96
CA ILE A 170 -9.92 14.92 6.14
C ILE A 170 -10.61 15.81 7.18
N ASP A 171 -11.74 15.33 7.71
CA ASP A 171 -12.40 15.88 8.88
C ASP A 171 -11.80 15.24 10.16
N PRO A 172 -11.10 16.00 11.02
CA PRO A 172 -10.54 15.46 12.25
C PRO A 172 -11.57 14.88 13.23
N SER A 173 -12.85 15.22 13.10
CA SER A 173 -13.92 14.66 13.91
C SER A 173 -14.27 13.22 13.52
N ASN A 174 -13.97 12.81 12.28
CA ASN A 174 -14.16 11.45 11.77
C ASN A 174 -12.97 10.53 12.08
N LEU A 175 -11.85 11.07 12.55
CA LEU A 175 -10.68 10.29 12.94
C LEU A 175 -10.89 9.58 14.29
N PRO A 176 -10.36 8.36 14.47
CA PRO A 176 -10.37 7.69 15.76
C PRO A 176 -9.59 8.50 16.80
N GLY A 177 -10.07 8.47 18.04
CA GLY A 177 -9.45 9.19 19.14
C GLY A 177 -8.37 8.38 19.85
N GLN A 178 -7.36 9.07 20.40
CA GLN A 178 -6.39 8.51 21.34
C GLN A 178 -6.30 9.41 22.58
N LEU A 179 -6.32 8.79 23.76
CA LEU A 179 -6.18 9.52 25.02
C LEU A 179 -4.71 9.79 25.33
N THR A 180 -4.27 11.02 25.08
CA THR A 180 -2.90 11.49 25.29
C THR A 180 -2.90 12.61 26.34
N HIS A 181 -2.18 12.43 27.45
CA HIS A 181 -2.12 13.42 28.55
C HIS A 181 -3.50 13.93 29.04
N LYS A 182 -4.48 13.03 29.18
CA LYS A 182 -5.88 13.33 29.54
C LYS A 182 -6.65 14.18 28.52
N ARG A 183 -6.15 14.29 27.29
CA ARG A 183 -6.85 14.91 26.16
C ARG A 183 -7.11 13.85 25.09
N CYS A 184 -8.31 13.85 24.54
CA CYS A 184 -8.63 13.04 23.38
C CYS A 184 -8.11 13.76 22.14
N ALA A 185 -7.14 13.18 21.45
CA ALA A 185 -6.60 13.71 20.21
C ALA A 185 -6.98 12.80 19.04
N PRO A 186 -7.32 13.34 17.86
CA PRO A 186 -7.54 12.52 16.68
C PRO A 186 -6.23 11.86 16.24
N VAL A 187 -6.30 10.60 15.82
CA VAL A 187 -5.18 9.87 15.23
C VAL A 187 -5.27 10.00 13.72
N TRP A 188 -4.39 10.81 13.16
CA TRP A 188 -4.25 10.97 11.71
C TRP A 188 -3.73 9.68 11.05
N PRO A 189 -4.06 9.40 9.78
CA PRO A 189 -3.66 8.17 9.12
C PRO A 189 -2.15 7.91 9.17
N HIS A 190 -1.30 8.92 8.94
CA HIS A 190 0.16 8.76 9.04
C HIS A 190 0.66 8.42 10.46
N ASN A 191 -0.12 8.72 11.51
CA ASN A 191 0.18 8.33 12.89
C ASN A 191 -0.43 6.97 13.28
N PHE A 192 -1.36 6.43 12.49
CA PHE A 192 -1.94 5.11 12.70
C PHE A 192 -0.95 3.98 12.37
N VAL A 193 -0.16 4.16 11.31
CA VAL A 193 0.94 3.24 10.99
C VAL A 193 2.03 3.31 12.07
N ARG A 194 2.66 2.18 12.41
CA ARG A 194 3.65 2.07 13.50
C ARG A 194 5.10 2.23 13.03
N THR A 195 5.29 2.39 11.74
CA THR A 195 6.60 2.42 11.09
C THR A 195 6.72 3.66 10.25
N ASN A 196 7.96 4.07 10.02
CA ASN A 196 8.26 5.04 9.00
C ASN A 196 8.08 4.45 7.59
N THR A 197 8.04 5.34 6.59
CA THR A 197 7.99 5.00 5.17
C THR A 197 9.24 5.51 4.46
N ILE A 198 9.44 5.07 3.22
CA ILE A 198 10.51 5.57 2.35
C ILE A 198 10.44 7.08 2.15
N PHE A 199 9.24 7.68 2.22
CA PHE A 199 9.04 9.12 2.08
C PHE A 199 9.72 9.90 3.21
N GLN A 200 9.60 9.43 4.46
CA GLN A 200 10.35 10.01 5.58
C GLN A 200 11.87 9.99 5.32
N VAL A 201 12.39 8.86 4.81
CA VAL A 201 13.83 8.73 4.50
C VAL A 201 14.23 9.70 3.39
N LEU A 202 13.46 9.79 2.31
CA LEU A 202 13.71 10.70 1.19
C LEU A 202 13.68 12.16 1.64
N HIS A 203 12.68 12.53 2.44
CA HIS A 203 12.49 13.88 2.95
C HIS A 203 13.63 14.30 3.90
N HIS A 204 14.10 13.41 4.79
CA HIS A 204 15.31 13.64 5.60
C HIS A 204 16.58 13.87 4.78
N HIS A 205 16.62 13.35 3.55
CA HIS A 205 17.70 13.57 2.60
C HIS A 205 17.45 14.73 1.64
N HIS A 206 16.44 15.56 1.92
CA HIS A 206 16.05 16.73 1.12
C HIS A 206 15.72 16.39 -0.34
N LEU A 207 15.22 15.17 -0.58
CA LEU A 207 14.73 14.76 -1.88
C LEU A 207 13.24 15.09 -1.97
N ARG A 208 12.85 15.62 -3.13
CA ARG A 208 11.45 15.89 -3.43
C ARG A 208 10.67 14.59 -3.61
N THR A 209 9.49 14.55 -3.04
CA THR A 209 8.59 13.40 -2.99
C THR A 209 7.23 13.76 -3.57
N ALA A 210 6.55 12.76 -4.13
CA ALA A 210 5.20 12.91 -4.66
C ALA A 210 4.45 11.59 -4.56
N TRP A 211 3.15 11.65 -4.36
CA TRP A 211 2.26 10.50 -4.33
C TRP A 211 0.89 10.86 -4.89
N SER A 212 0.31 9.93 -5.64
CA SER A 212 -1.02 10.07 -6.23
C SER A 212 -1.86 8.84 -5.88
N ASP A 213 -3.03 9.04 -5.29
CA ASP A 213 -3.89 7.93 -4.84
C ASP A 213 -5.40 8.25 -4.85
N LYS A 214 -6.22 7.41 -4.21
CA LYS A 214 -7.69 7.40 -4.35
C LYS A 214 -8.51 8.00 -3.21
N HIS A 215 -7.93 8.27 -2.03
CA HIS A 215 -8.61 8.95 -0.92
C HIS A 215 -7.63 9.84 -0.16
N PRO A 216 -8.07 10.97 0.41
CA PRO A 216 -7.30 11.73 1.40
C PRO A 216 -6.73 10.86 2.54
N ALA A 217 -7.44 9.80 2.93
CA ALA A 217 -7.00 8.81 3.94
C ALA A 217 -5.65 8.12 3.62
N TYR A 218 -5.21 8.14 2.34
CA TYR A 218 -3.88 7.66 1.95
C TYR A 218 -2.73 8.53 2.49
N ASP A 219 -3.04 9.61 3.23
CA ASP A 219 -2.11 10.28 4.12
C ASP A 219 -1.23 9.30 4.94
N ILE A 220 -1.73 8.09 5.21
CA ILE A 220 -0.98 7.00 5.84
C ILE A 220 0.40 6.73 5.23
N VAL A 221 0.61 7.00 3.94
CA VAL A 221 1.93 6.84 3.28
C VAL A 221 2.96 7.89 3.67
N ASN A 222 2.55 9.03 4.23
CA ASN A 222 3.48 9.95 4.87
C ASN A 222 4.28 9.25 5.98
N GLY A 223 3.70 8.22 6.60
CA GLY A 223 4.37 7.39 7.58
C GLY A 223 4.48 8.06 8.95
N ASN A 224 4.70 7.24 9.96
CA ASN A 224 4.80 7.71 11.33
C ASN A 224 6.21 8.21 11.60
N ASP A 225 6.31 9.52 11.82
CA ASP A 225 7.52 10.17 12.29
C ASP A 225 7.12 11.24 13.33
N PRO A 226 7.18 10.90 14.63
CA PRO A 226 6.74 11.80 15.69
C PRO A 226 7.65 13.01 15.87
N ASP A 227 8.86 13.01 15.28
CA ASP A 227 9.81 14.11 15.41
C ASP A 227 9.60 15.19 14.34
N SER A 228 9.03 14.85 13.18
CA SER A 228 8.87 15.77 12.05
C SER A 228 7.43 15.97 11.57
N GLN A 229 6.53 15.02 11.81
CA GLN A 229 5.16 15.08 11.31
C GLN A 229 4.24 15.89 12.25
N PRO A 230 3.25 16.62 11.71
CA PRO A 230 2.22 17.27 12.52
C PRO A 230 1.43 16.25 13.34
N ALA A 231 1.17 16.55 14.61
CA ALA A 231 0.33 15.70 15.46
C ALA A 231 -1.18 15.85 15.15
N ASP A 232 -1.57 17.01 14.62
CA ASP A 232 -2.96 17.46 14.48
C ASP A 232 -3.28 18.02 13.08
N GLY A 233 -2.60 17.49 12.05
CA GLY A 233 -2.81 17.91 10.67
C GLY A 233 -2.34 16.87 9.65
N PRO A 234 -2.48 17.16 8.35
CA PRO A 234 -1.93 16.36 7.27
C PRO A 234 -0.45 16.04 7.43
N GLY A 235 -0.03 14.85 7.00
CA GLY A 235 1.39 14.49 6.92
C GLY A 235 2.15 15.37 5.92
N THR A 236 3.46 15.46 6.08
CA THR A 236 4.35 16.39 5.36
C THR A 236 5.58 15.72 4.75
N ASN A 237 5.71 14.39 4.88
CA ASN A 237 6.81 13.65 4.26
C ASN A 237 6.65 13.51 2.73
N ILE A 238 5.48 13.85 2.19
CA ILE A 238 5.16 13.90 0.77
C ILE A 238 4.92 15.36 0.38
N ASP A 239 5.80 15.91 -0.47
CA ASP A 239 5.71 17.33 -0.88
C ASP A 239 4.50 17.60 -1.79
N ASP A 240 4.16 16.63 -2.64
CA ASP A 240 3.07 16.70 -3.62
C ASP A 240 2.15 15.48 -3.43
N PHE A 241 1.19 15.62 -2.53
CA PHE A 241 0.21 14.58 -2.21
C PHE A 241 -1.12 14.90 -2.88
N PHE A 242 -1.46 14.12 -3.90
CA PHE A 242 -2.67 14.27 -4.71
C PHE A 242 -3.56 13.03 -4.59
N ALA A 243 -4.64 13.13 -3.84
CA ALA A 243 -5.57 12.03 -3.62
C ALA A 243 -7.02 12.51 -3.74
N PRO A 244 -7.55 12.63 -4.98
CA PRO A 244 -8.97 12.91 -5.19
C PRO A 244 -9.83 11.78 -4.62
N GLU A 245 -11.05 12.11 -4.21
CA GLU A 245 -11.97 11.15 -3.59
C GLU A 245 -12.64 10.28 -4.66
N ILE A 246 -12.26 9.00 -4.73
CA ILE A 246 -12.75 8.05 -5.73
C ILE A 246 -14.21 7.65 -5.54
N ASN A 247 -14.75 7.71 -4.32
CA ASN A 247 -16.16 7.44 -4.02
C ASN A 247 -17.07 8.65 -4.29
N SER A 248 -16.51 9.76 -4.78
CA SER A 248 -17.28 10.96 -5.12
C SER A 248 -18.34 10.70 -6.20
N ASP A 249 -19.38 11.52 -6.16
CA ASP A 249 -20.51 11.39 -7.08
C ASP A 249 -20.10 11.78 -8.51
N LEU A 250 -20.70 11.14 -9.52
CA LEU A 250 -20.64 11.62 -10.91
C LEU A 250 -21.56 12.83 -11.14
N SER A 251 -21.49 13.83 -10.26
CA SER A 251 -22.31 15.03 -10.28
C SER A 251 -21.80 16.04 -11.30
N ASN A 252 -22.71 16.89 -11.82
CA ASN A 252 -22.33 18.01 -12.69
C ASN A 252 -21.30 18.94 -12.02
N ALA A 253 -21.36 19.10 -10.70
CA ALA A 253 -20.42 19.92 -9.95
C ALA A 253 -19.01 19.33 -9.98
N ASN A 254 -18.86 18.03 -9.70
CA ASN A 254 -17.57 17.35 -9.75
C ASN A 254 -16.98 17.34 -11.16
N VAL A 255 -17.80 17.08 -12.19
CA VAL A 255 -17.36 17.13 -13.59
C VAL A 255 -16.90 18.54 -14.00
N GLN A 256 -17.63 19.58 -13.59
CA GLN A 256 -17.22 20.96 -13.84
C GLN A 256 -15.92 21.32 -13.12
N LEU A 257 -15.75 20.88 -11.88
CA LEU A 257 -14.53 21.10 -11.10
C LEU A 257 -13.32 20.46 -11.80
N ILE A 258 -13.39 19.18 -12.15
CA ILE A 258 -12.37 18.45 -12.92
C ILE A 258 -11.97 19.24 -14.18
N ASN A 259 -12.96 19.67 -14.97
CA ASN A 259 -12.73 20.44 -16.19
C ASN A 259 -12.07 21.80 -15.90
N SER A 260 -12.49 22.49 -14.83
CA SER A 260 -11.93 23.79 -14.46
C SER A 260 -10.46 23.71 -14.02
N LEU A 261 -10.05 22.56 -13.47
CA LEU A 261 -8.67 22.27 -13.08
C LEU A 261 -7.81 21.81 -14.26
N GLY A 262 -8.39 21.63 -15.45
CA GLY A 262 -7.70 21.07 -16.62
C GLY A 262 -7.32 19.60 -16.42
N LEU A 263 -7.99 18.89 -15.51
CA LEU A 263 -7.81 17.46 -15.32
C LEU A 263 -8.56 16.73 -16.43
N HIS A 264 -7.89 15.80 -17.09
CA HIS A 264 -8.44 15.05 -18.21
C HIS A 264 -8.15 13.56 -18.03
N SER A 265 -9.17 12.72 -18.20
CA SER A 265 -8.98 11.28 -18.30
C SER A 265 -8.55 10.93 -19.72
N THR A 266 -7.53 10.07 -19.83
CA THR A 266 -7.19 9.41 -21.10
C THR A 266 -7.98 8.11 -21.29
N ALA A 267 -8.76 7.69 -20.29
CA ALA A 267 -9.61 6.52 -20.43
C ALA A 267 -10.75 6.83 -21.43
N PRO A 268 -11.12 5.86 -22.29
CA PRO A 268 -12.28 6.02 -23.14
C PRO A 268 -13.53 6.24 -22.29
N ALA A 269 -14.52 6.94 -22.86
CA ALA A 269 -15.79 7.09 -22.19
C ALA A 269 -16.37 5.69 -21.89
N PRO A 270 -16.81 5.44 -20.65
CA PRO A 270 -17.38 4.16 -20.27
C PRO A 270 -18.66 3.90 -21.08
N ALA A 271 -18.93 2.62 -21.38
CA ALA A 271 -20.08 2.25 -22.17
C ALA A 271 -21.33 2.52 -21.35
N THR A 272 -22.33 3.16 -21.95
CA THR A 272 -23.62 3.34 -21.30
C THR A 272 -24.25 1.98 -21.08
N ASP A 273 -24.58 1.63 -19.83
CA ASP A 273 -25.31 0.40 -19.53
C ASP A 273 -26.67 0.43 -20.27
N PRO A 274 -26.91 -0.48 -21.22
CA PRO A 274 -28.16 -0.50 -21.98
C PRO A 274 -29.38 -0.82 -21.11
N ASN A 275 -29.19 -1.42 -19.93
CA ASN A 275 -30.25 -1.80 -19.00
C ASN A 275 -30.51 -0.74 -17.91
N CYS A 276 -29.65 0.27 -17.80
CA CYS A 276 -29.79 1.35 -16.83
C CYS A 276 -29.46 2.70 -17.49
N PRO A 277 -30.36 3.24 -18.33
CA PRO A 277 -30.14 4.53 -18.96
C PRO A 277 -30.42 5.66 -17.96
N GLY A 278 -29.39 6.41 -17.57
CA GLY A 278 -29.53 7.63 -16.78
C GLY A 278 -28.22 8.09 -16.12
N PRO A 279 -28.15 9.34 -15.66
CA PRO A 279 -26.96 9.91 -15.00
C PRO A 279 -26.60 9.23 -13.67
N ASN A 280 -27.52 8.43 -13.11
CA ASN A 280 -27.34 7.71 -11.83
C ASN A 280 -26.87 6.27 -12.02
N CYS A 281 -26.74 5.80 -13.27
CA CYS A 281 -26.29 4.47 -13.59
C CYS A 281 -24.83 4.58 -14.02
N GLY A 282 -23.91 4.08 -13.19
CA GLY A 282 -22.50 4.01 -13.52
C GLY A 282 -22.33 3.36 -14.89
N SER A 283 -21.59 4.02 -15.76
CA SER A 283 -21.22 3.50 -17.06
C SER A 283 -20.05 2.52 -16.88
N ASP A 284 -20.11 1.40 -17.59
CA ASP A 284 -19.18 0.29 -17.40
C ASP A 284 -17.89 0.51 -18.21
N PHE A 285 -16.75 0.57 -17.53
CA PHE A 285 -15.44 0.65 -18.19
C PHE A 285 -14.94 -0.70 -18.70
N THR A 286 -15.48 -1.83 -18.19
CA THR A 286 -15.00 -3.17 -18.57
C THR A 286 -15.31 -3.49 -20.02
N SER A 287 -16.35 -2.88 -20.59
CA SER A 287 -16.68 -2.99 -22.02
C SER A 287 -16.09 -1.89 -22.91
N SER A 288 -15.60 -0.78 -22.32
CA SER A 288 -14.98 0.32 -23.06
C SER A 288 -13.46 0.24 -23.17
N ILE A 289 -12.81 -0.56 -22.34
CA ILE A 289 -11.36 -0.72 -22.33
C ILE A 289 -11.03 -2.15 -22.73
N ASP A 290 -10.43 -2.30 -23.90
CA ASP A 290 -9.95 -3.60 -24.39
C ASP A 290 -9.06 -4.29 -23.35
N GLY A 291 -9.41 -5.53 -22.99
CA GLY A 291 -8.65 -6.36 -22.05
C GLY A 291 -8.98 -6.19 -20.57
N ILE A 292 -10.01 -5.41 -20.21
CA ILE A 292 -10.58 -5.43 -18.86
C ILE A 292 -11.71 -6.47 -18.82
N GLU A 293 -11.52 -7.52 -18.03
CA GLU A 293 -12.57 -8.51 -17.73
C GLU A 293 -12.92 -8.47 -16.24
N SER A 294 -14.20 -8.28 -15.90
CA SER A 294 -14.67 -8.45 -14.52
C SER A 294 -14.75 -9.94 -14.20
N THR A 295 -13.78 -10.45 -13.44
CA THR A 295 -13.84 -11.81 -12.91
C THR A 295 -14.65 -11.81 -11.61
N THR A 296 -15.97 -11.89 -11.72
CA THR A 296 -16.80 -12.24 -10.55
C THR A 296 -16.43 -13.65 -10.09
N ALA A 297 -16.08 -13.79 -8.81
CA ALA A 297 -15.57 -14.99 -8.16
C ALA A 297 -16.58 -16.17 -8.08
N SER A 298 -17.13 -16.63 -9.21
CA SER A 298 -18.05 -17.77 -9.28
C SER A 298 -17.59 -18.92 -10.17
N ARG A 299 -16.47 -18.81 -10.89
CA ARG A 299 -15.94 -19.94 -11.66
C ARG A 299 -14.41 -20.07 -11.57
N SER A 300 -14.03 -21.12 -10.82
CA SER A 300 -12.77 -21.88 -10.86
C SER A 300 -11.73 -21.61 -9.75
N ARG A 301 -11.01 -22.70 -9.45
CA ARG A 301 -10.28 -23.10 -8.24
C ARG A 301 -9.16 -22.16 -7.75
N PRO A 302 -8.75 -22.26 -6.47
CA PRO A 302 -7.75 -21.36 -5.88
C PRO A 302 -6.40 -21.60 -6.55
N SER A 303 -5.99 -20.66 -7.40
CA SER A 303 -4.59 -20.48 -7.79
C SER A 303 -4.07 -19.26 -7.03
N SER A 304 -2.83 -19.35 -6.58
CA SER A 304 -2.16 -18.40 -5.70
C SER A 304 -2.30 -16.94 -6.15
N MET A 305 -2.72 -16.09 -5.23
CA MET A 305 -2.75 -14.63 -5.37
C MET A 305 -1.32 -14.09 -5.52
N ASN A 306 -0.96 -13.69 -6.74
CA ASN A 306 0.31 -13.05 -7.06
C ASN A 306 0.04 -11.63 -7.56
N SER A 307 0.19 -10.62 -6.71
CA SER A 307 0.22 -9.21 -7.12
C SER A 307 1.58 -8.87 -7.73
N MET A 308 1.58 -8.12 -8.83
CA MET A 308 2.80 -7.66 -9.49
C MET A 308 3.15 -6.24 -9.03
N VAL A 309 4.27 -6.10 -8.34
CA VAL A 309 4.87 -4.79 -8.07
C VAL A 309 5.85 -4.47 -9.21
N LEU A 310 5.60 -3.40 -9.96
CA LEU A 310 6.59 -2.88 -10.90
C LEU A 310 7.41 -1.80 -10.20
N THR A 311 8.47 -2.24 -9.52
CA THR A 311 9.45 -1.30 -8.96
C THR A 311 10.44 -0.91 -10.05
N ILE A 312 10.43 0.35 -10.51
CA ILE A 312 11.49 0.88 -11.37
C ILE A 312 12.67 1.22 -10.46
N TRP A 313 13.56 0.25 -10.25
CA TRP A 313 14.87 0.52 -9.67
C TRP A 313 15.89 0.82 -10.76
N GLY A 314 16.21 2.10 -10.89
CA GLY A 314 17.56 2.47 -11.27
C GLY A 314 18.52 2.07 -10.13
N ARG A 315 19.62 1.38 -10.44
CA ARG A 315 20.61 0.93 -9.43
C ARG A 315 21.06 2.08 -8.52
N SER A 316 20.55 2.15 -7.28
CA SER A 316 20.97 3.14 -6.27
C SER A 316 20.87 2.56 -4.86
N ARG A 317 21.98 2.24 -4.21
CA ARG A 317 21.96 1.57 -2.89
C ARG A 317 22.03 2.56 -1.72
N TRP A 318 21.26 2.24 -0.68
CA TRP A 318 21.12 2.98 0.58
C TRP A 318 22.06 2.42 1.67
N VAL A 319 22.60 3.30 2.52
CA VAL A 319 23.49 2.95 3.66
C VAL A 319 22.70 3.00 4.96
N ARG A 320 22.76 1.92 5.76
CA ARG A 320 22.34 1.90 7.17
C ARG A 320 23.58 2.09 8.05
N ARG A 321 23.73 3.22 8.74
CA ARG A 321 24.76 3.35 9.79
C ARG A 321 24.33 2.51 11.01
N ARG A 322 25.15 1.52 11.38
CA ARG A 322 25.12 0.93 12.72
C ARG A 322 25.87 1.87 13.64
N SER A 323 25.22 2.32 14.72
CA SER A 323 25.89 2.88 15.88
C SER A 323 26.65 1.75 16.59
N SER A 324 27.96 1.93 16.73
CA SER A 324 28.80 1.13 17.61
C SER A 324 28.54 1.54 19.06
N ALA A 325 28.31 0.55 19.93
CA ALA A 325 28.71 0.63 21.34
C ALA A 325 30.14 0.09 21.47
#